data_AF-A0A484XEE9-F1
#
_entry.id   AF-A0A484XEE9-F1
#
_cell.length_a   1.000
_cell.length_b   1.000
_cell.length_c   1.000
_cell.angle_alpha   90.00
_cell.angle_beta   90.00
_cell.angle_gamma   90.00
#
_symmetry.space_group_name_H-M   'P 1'
#
loop_
_entity.id
_entity.type
_entity.pdbx_description
1 polymer ?
#
loop_
_entity_poly.entity_id
_entity_poly.type
_entity_poly.pdbx_seq_one_letter_code
_entity_poly.pdbx_strand_id
1 'polypeptide(L)'
;MGKVLGVALLVIALGVTACVSYSWDDKPEYIQSAETRVSSYLTSDVGRVACNSTKKNDQYWELGCTTQASGKTFQFAVYPADRAPYGVSRPFYLEAINDEAKQSATVGLMRYLQINTQPG
;
A
#
# COMPACT_ATOMS: atom_id res chain seq x y z
N MET A 1 2.97 57.57 -3.39
CA MET A 1 2.34 57.14 -2.13
C MET A 1 1.83 55.73 -2.34
N GLY A 2 2.47 54.76 -1.67
CA GLY A 2 2.24 53.33 -1.88
C GLY A 2 0.98 52.82 -1.19
N LYS A 3 0.39 51.77 -1.77
CA LYS A 3 -0.55 50.88 -1.09
C LYS A 3 -0.04 49.45 -1.29
N VAL A 4 0.61 48.97 -0.25
CA VAL A 4 0.89 47.55 -0.01
C VAL A 4 -0.29 46.91 0.72
N LEU A 5 -0.34 45.57 0.64
CA LEU A 5 -1.13 44.60 1.41
C LEU A 5 -2.54 44.30 0.86
N GLY A 6 -2.93 43.05 0.62
CA GLY A 6 -2.37 41.79 1.10
C GLY A 6 -2.64 40.63 0.13
N VAL A 7 -1.61 39.81 -0.03
CA VAL A 7 -1.68 38.48 -0.66
C VAL A 7 -2.46 37.57 0.30
N ALA A 8 -3.66 37.18 -0.08
CA ALA A 8 -4.40 36.13 0.59
C ALA A 8 -3.81 34.78 0.15
N LEU A 9 -2.92 34.22 0.98
CA LEU A 9 -2.48 32.84 0.90
C LEU A 9 -3.67 31.93 1.23
N LEU A 10 -4.34 31.44 0.19
CA LEU A 10 -5.27 30.31 0.28
C LEU A 10 -4.45 29.05 0.56
N VAL A 11 -4.30 28.74 1.84
CA VAL A 11 -3.89 27.41 2.30
C VAL A 11 -5.05 26.47 1.98
N ILE A 12 -5.03 25.90 0.76
CA ILE A 12 -5.86 24.74 0.46
C ILE A 12 -5.17 23.57 1.13
N ALA A 13 -5.65 23.23 2.32
CA ALA A 13 -5.33 21.97 2.97
C ALA A 13 -5.58 20.86 1.94
N LEU A 14 -4.51 20.17 1.53
CA LEU A 14 -4.61 18.89 0.84
C LEU A 14 -5.16 17.90 1.86
N GLY A 15 -6.47 17.98 2.09
CA GLY A 15 -7.24 16.90 2.67
C GLY A 15 -7.06 15.73 1.72
N VAL A 16 -6.18 14.81 2.08
CA VAL A 16 -6.06 13.50 1.45
C VAL A 16 -7.42 12.85 1.63
N THR A 17 -8.28 13.03 0.62
CA THR A 17 -9.46 12.19 0.45
C THR A 17 -8.92 10.82 0.14
N ALA A 18 -8.68 10.03 1.19
CA ALA A 18 -8.76 8.59 1.10
C ALA A 18 -10.21 8.29 0.67
N CYS A 19 -10.46 8.34 -0.64
CA CYS A 19 -11.69 7.83 -1.22
C CYS A 19 -11.70 6.33 -0.94
N VAL A 20 -12.35 5.96 0.16
CA VAL A 20 -12.55 4.57 0.57
C VAL A 20 -13.66 4.01 -0.32
N SER A 21 -13.32 3.69 -1.56
CA SER A 21 -14.22 3.03 -2.50
C SER A 21 -14.34 1.57 -2.09
N TYR A 22 -15.46 1.22 -1.45
CA TYR A 22 -15.81 -0.15 -1.11
C TYR A 22 -16.22 -0.90 -2.40
N SER A 23 -15.30 -1.67 -2.98
CA SER A 23 -15.60 -2.64 -4.05
C SER A 23 -15.29 -4.03 -3.52
N TRP A 24 -16.32 -4.74 -3.07
CA TRP A 24 -16.21 -6.04 -2.39
C TRP A 24 -16.52 -7.26 -3.29
N ASP A 25 -17.00 -7.10 -4.53
CA ASP A 25 -17.55 -8.25 -5.27
C ASP A 25 -16.65 -8.90 -6.35
N ASP A 26 -15.59 -8.24 -6.85
CA ASP A 26 -14.82 -8.78 -8.00
C ASP A 26 -13.30 -8.89 -7.78
N LYS A 27 -12.83 -9.01 -6.53
CA LYS A 27 -11.40 -9.17 -6.26
C LYS A 27 -10.97 -10.62 -6.50
N PRO A 28 -9.97 -10.89 -7.37
CA PRO A 28 -9.40 -12.22 -7.52
C PRO A 28 -8.87 -12.80 -6.20
N GLU A 29 -8.88 -14.12 -6.05
CA GLU A 29 -8.45 -14.80 -4.82
C GLU A 29 -7.02 -14.42 -4.39
N TYR A 30 -6.10 -14.23 -5.34
CA TYR A 30 -4.72 -13.84 -5.02
C TYR A 30 -4.64 -12.44 -4.37
N ILE A 31 -5.57 -11.54 -4.70
CA ILE A 31 -5.66 -10.21 -4.08
C ILE A 31 -6.17 -10.31 -2.65
N GLN A 32 -7.22 -11.10 -2.42
CA GLN A 32 -7.76 -11.32 -1.07
C GLN A 32 -6.72 -12.00 -0.16
N SER A 33 -5.96 -12.95 -0.73
CA SER A 33 -4.82 -13.59 -0.06
C SER A 33 -3.74 -12.58 0.32
N ALA A 34 -3.40 -11.66 -0.59
CA ALA A 34 -2.44 -10.59 -0.34
C ALA A 34 -2.92 -9.64 0.78
N GLU A 35 -4.17 -9.16 0.71
CA GLU A 35 -4.77 -8.30 1.74
C GLU A 35 -4.72 -8.97 3.12
N THR A 36 -5.13 -10.23 3.20
CA THR A 36 -5.14 -11.00 4.46
C THR A 36 -3.73 -11.19 5.02
N ARG A 37 -2.78 -11.57 4.17
CA ARG A 37 -1.42 -11.89 4.64
C ARG A 37 -0.65 -10.63 5.05
N VAL A 38 -0.70 -9.58 4.22
CA VAL A 38 -0.01 -8.32 4.50
C VAL A 38 -0.60 -7.63 5.72
N SER A 39 -1.93 -7.59 5.86
CA SER A 39 -2.58 -6.99 7.04
C SER A 39 -2.22 -7.73 8.33
N SER A 40 -2.25 -9.07 8.32
CA SER A 40 -1.89 -9.89 9.48
C SER A 40 -0.44 -9.65 9.89
N TYR A 41 0.47 -9.61 8.92
CA TYR A 41 1.90 -9.47 9.19
C TYR A 41 2.24 -8.06 9.68
N LEU A 42 1.76 -7.02 9.00
CA LEU A 42 1.90 -5.65 9.46
C LEU A 42 1.30 -5.46 10.86
N THR A 43 0.15 -6.08 11.15
CA THR A 43 -0.48 -5.97 12.48
C THR A 43 0.43 -6.50 13.58
N SER A 44 1.21 -7.55 13.30
CA SER A 44 2.17 -8.10 14.26
C SER A 44 3.32 -7.14 14.57
N ASP A 45 3.69 -6.29 13.62
CA ASP A 45 4.91 -5.46 13.70
C ASP A 45 4.62 -4.00 14.07
N VAL A 46 3.55 -3.42 13.51
CA VAL A 46 3.22 -1.99 13.64
C VAL A 46 1.85 -1.74 14.27
N GLY A 47 1.16 -2.80 14.70
CA GLY A 47 -0.19 -2.73 15.25
C GLY A 47 -1.27 -2.62 14.17
N ARG A 48 -2.53 -2.44 14.58
CA ARG A 48 -3.70 -2.54 13.68
C ARG A 48 -3.54 -1.67 12.43
N VAL A 49 -3.68 -2.30 11.26
CA VAL A 49 -3.75 -1.65 9.96
C VAL A 49 -5.10 -1.88 9.30
N ALA A 50 -5.52 -0.92 8.49
CA ALA A 50 -6.62 -1.09 7.54
C ALA A 50 -6.02 -1.20 6.13
N CYS A 51 -6.33 -2.28 5.42
CA CYS A 51 -5.81 -2.55 4.08
C CYS A 51 -6.91 -2.51 3.02
N ASN A 52 -6.60 -1.98 1.85
CA ASN A 52 -7.47 -1.99 0.69
C ASN A 52 -6.66 -2.07 -0.60
N SER A 53 -7.15 -2.87 -1.55
CA SER A 53 -6.60 -3.00 -2.89
C SER A 53 -7.44 -2.31 -3.96
N THR A 54 -6.78 -1.64 -4.90
CA THR A 54 -7.40 -1.05 -6.11
C THR A 54 -6.71 -1.57 -7.37
N LYS A 55 -7.48 -2.01 -8.37
CA LYS A 55 -6.94 -2.40 -9.68
C LYS A 55 -6.35 -1.16 -10.36
N LYS A 56 -5.06 -1.17 -10.69
CA LYS A 56 -4.41 -0.05 -11.41
C LYS A 56 -4.46 -0.25 -12.91
N ASN A 57 -4.22 -1.47 -13.36
CA ASN A 57 -4.31 -1.88 -14.76
C ASN A 57 -4.52 -3.40 -14.84
N ASP A 58 -4.42 -3.98 -16.04
CA ASP A 58 -4.53 -5.43 -16.25
C ASP A 58 -3.28 -6.21 -15.81
N GLN A 59 -2.28 -5.53 -15.28
CA GLN A 59 -1.05 -6.14 -14.82
C GLN A 59 -0.99 -6.32 -13.30
N TYR A 60 -1.45 -5.33 -12.54
CA TYR A 60 -1.34 -5.36 -11.09
C TYR A 60 -2.43 -4.57 -10.37
N TRP A 61 -2.57 -4.89 -9.09
CA TRP A 61 -3.36 -4.14 -8.13
C TRP A 61 -2.45 -3.43 -7.15
N GLU A 62 -2.81 -2.23 -6.73
CA GLU A 62 -2.12 -1.55 -5.63
C GLU A 62 -2.82 -1.89 -4.33
N LEU A 63 -2.05 -2.33 -3.33
CA LEU A 63 -2.49 -2.60 -1.98
C LEU A 63 -1.93 -1.53 -1.05
N GLY A 64 -2.82 -0.70 -0.51
CA GLY A 64 -2.51 0.27 0.52
C GLY A 64 -2.92 -0.23 1.90
N CYS A 65 -2.01 -0.19 2.87
CA CYS A 65 -2.29 -0.51 4.27
C CYS A 65 -1.93 0.66 5.17
N THR A 66 -2.88 1.18 5.94
CA THR A 66 -2.68 2.35 6.80
C THR A 66 -2.79 1.97 8.27
N THR A 67 -1.79 2.34 9.08
CA THR A 67 -1.81 2.17 10.54
C THR A 67 -2.88 3.05 11.18
N GLN A 68 -3.71 2.47 12.04
CA GLN A 68 -4.76 3.24 12.73
C GLN A 68 -4.17 4.21 13.77
N ALA A 69 -3.02 3.88 14.35
CA ALA A 69 -2.38 4.70 15.39
C ALA A 69 -1.61 5.91 14.84
N SER A 70 -0.91 5.76 13.70
CA SER A 70 0.02 6.79 13.20
C SER A 70 -0.32 7.35 11.83
N GLY A 71 -1.28 6.78 11.10
CA GLY A 71 -1.60 7.18 9.73
C GLY A 71 -0.51 6.83 8.70
N LYS A 72 0.61 6.20 9.12
CA LYS A 72 1.62 5.66 8.20
C LYS A 72 0.97 4.68 7.24
N THR A 73 1.31 4.81 5.96
CA THR A 73 0.74 4.01 4.88
C THR A 73 1.84 3.22 4.18
N PHE A 74 1.59 1.94 3.97
CA PHE A 74 2.45 1.02 3.23
C PHE A 74 1.78 0.72 1.89
N GLN A 75 2.49 0.95 0.78
CA GLN A 75 1.97 0.75 -0.57
C GLN A 75 2.73 -0.35 -1.28
N PHE A 76 1.99 -1.33 -1.78
CA PHE A 76 2.54 -2.48 -2.51
C PHE A 76 1.86 -2.64 -3.85
N ALA A 77 2.60 -3.02 -4.89
CA ALA A 77 2.02 -3.60 -6.09
C ALA A 77 1.85 -5.10 -5.86
N VAL A 78 0.66 -5.62 -6.18
CA VAL A 78 0.28 -7.02 -6.04
C VAL A 78 0.08 -7.60 -7.42
N TYR A 79 0.82 -8.66 -7.68
CA TYR A 79 0.79 -9.41 -8.92
C TYR A 79 0.44 -10.87 -8.61
N PRO A 80 -0.12 -11.61 -9.60
CA PRO A 80 -0.25 -13.05 -9.48
C PRO A 80 1.14 -13.72 -9.44
N ALA A 81 1.21 -14.89 -8.80
CA ALA A 81 2.46 -15.62 -8.56
C ALA A 81 3.26 -15.98 -9.81
N ASP A 82 2.59 -16.23 -10.93
CA ASP A 82 3.18 -16.58 -12.22
C ASP A 82 4.01 -15.45 -12.84
N ARG A 83 3.85 -14.22 -12.35
CA ARG A 83 4.64 -13.05 -12.76
C ARG A 83 5.85 -12.80 -11.87
N ALA A 84 6.04 -13.57 -10.80
CA ALA A 84 7.16 -13.37 -9.91
C ALA A 84 8.49 -13.68 -10.64
N PRO A 85 9.53 -12.85 -10.50
CA PRO A 85 10.84 -13.13 -11.07
C PRO A 85 11.61 -14.22 -10.28
N TYR A 86 11.00 -14.82 -9.27
CA TYR A 86 11.53 -15.86 -8.40
C TYR A 86 10.40 -16.81 -7.95
N GLY A 87 10.75 -17.99 -7.44
CA GLY A 87 9.76 -18.94 -6.93
C GLY A 87 9.06 -18.41 -5.68
N VAL A 88 7.73 -18.30 -5.73
CA VAL A 88 6.88 -17.93 -4.59
C VAL A 88 5.94 -19.07 -4.22
N SER A 89 5.76 -19.31 -2.92
CA SER A 89 4.82 -20.33 -2.40
C SER A 89 3.40 -19.82 -2.19
N ARG A 90 3.13 -18.55 -2.52
CA ARG A 90 1.82 -17.90 -2.39
C ARG A 90 1.18 -17.72 -3.76
N PRO A 91 -0.14 -17.48 -3.84
CA PRO A 91 -0.79 -17.14 -5.11
C PRO A 91 -0.45 -15.71 -5.61
N PHE A 92 0.35 -14.93 -4.88
CA PHE A 92 0.73 -13.57 -5.22
C PHE A 92 2.22 -13.30 -4.98
N TYR A 93 2.75 -12.26 -5.62
CA TYR A 93 4.02 -11.63 -5.28
C TYR A 93 3.84 -10.12 -5.09
N LEU A 94 4.73 -9.51 -4.30
CA LEU A 94 4.64 -8.11 -3.91
C LEU A 94 5.86 -7.31 -4.37
N GLU A 95 5.62 -6.08 -4.78
CA GLU A 95 6.66 -5.05 -4.96
C GLU A 95 6.37 -3.86 -4.06
N ALA A 96 7.41 -3.30 -3.43
CA ALA A 96 7.27 -2.13 -2.60
C ALA A 96 7.22 -0.85 -3.46
N ILE A 97 6.15 -0.07 -3.30
CA ILE A 97 5.94 1.19 -4.06
C ILE A 97 6.56 2.37 -3.30
N ASN A 98 6.33 2.46 -1.98
CA ASN A 98 6.82 3.56 -1.15
C ASN A 98 7.89 3.13 -0.15
N ASP A 99 8.53 4.10 0.51
CA ASP A 99 9.66 3.84 1.41
C ASP A 99 9.23 3.09 2.67
N GLU A 100 8.02 3.31 3.18
CA GLU A 100 7.47 2.53 4.28
C GLU A 100 7.34 1.06 3.90
N ALA A 101 6.85 0.75 2.70
CA ALA A 101 6.77 -0.61 2.18
C ALA A 101 8.17 -1.23 2.03
N LYS A 102 9.14 -0.50 1.48
CA LYS A 102 10.53 -0.98 1.34
C LYS A 102 11.15 -1.30 2.70
N GLN A 103 10.98 -0.42 3.68
CA GLN A 103 11.48 -0.64 5.03
C GLN A 103 10.81 -1.86 5.67
N SER A 104 9.49 -2.01 5.50
CA SER A 104 8.74 -3.14 6.04
C SER A 104 9.22 -4.50 5.52
N ALA A 105 9.76 -4.56 4.29
CA ALA A 105 10.21 -5.80 3.65
C ALA A 105 11.30 -6.55 4.43
N THR A 106 12.02 -5.88 5.33
CA THR A 106 13.13 -6.48 6.11
C THR A 106 12.79 -6.72 7.57
N VAL A 107 11.60 -6.32 8.01
CA VAL A 107 11.20 -6.35 9.42
C VAL A 107 10.22 -7.49 9.67
N GLY A 108 10.30 -8.10 10.85
CA GLY A 108 9.16 -8.84 11.38
C GLY A 108 8.70 -10.03 10.55
N LEU A 109 7.39 -10.23 10.44
CA LEU A 109 6.82 -11.26 9.59
C LEU A 109 6.85 -10.88 8.10
N MET A 110 6.91 -9.58 7.81
CA MET A 110 6.98 -9.06 6.45
C MET A 110 8.18 -9.58 5.66
N ARG A 111 9.31 -9.88 6.32
CA ARG A 111 10.49 -10.52 5.72
C ARG A 111 10.17 -11.81 4.97
N TYR A 112 9.16 -12.55 5.44
CA TYR A 112 8.79 -13.81 4.81
C TYR A 112 8.08 -13.57 3.50
N LEU A 113 7.44 -12.42 3.26
CA LEU A 113 6.69 -12.12 2.04
C LEU A 113 7.57 -11.96 0.79
N GLN A 114 8.91 -11.94 0.96
CA GLN A 114 9.87 -11.81 -0.14
C GLN A 114 9.58 -10.58 -1.02
N ILE A 115 9.17 -9.47 -0.39
CA ILE A 115 8.75 -8.27 -1.11
C ILE A 115 9.91 -7.76 -1.96
N ASN A 116 9.68 -7.57 -3.26
CA ASN A 116 10.66 -6.97 -4.13
C ASN A 116 10.81 -5.48 -3.80
N THR A 117 12.02 -5.06 -3.41
CA THR A 117 12.33 -3.66 -3.10
C THR A 117 13.24 -3.01 -4.15
N GLN A 118 13.56 -3.73 -5.22
CA GLN A 118 14.33 -3.17 -6.33
C GLN A 118 13.46 -2.13 -7.06
N PRO A 119 14.05 -1.01 -7.51
CA PRO A 119 13.34 -0.08 -8.38
C PRO A 119 12.93 -0.79 -9.66
N GLY A 120 11.63 -0.76 -9.97
CA GLY A 120 11.07 -1.23 -11.24
C GLY A 120 11.34 -0.27 -12.40
#